data_AF-A0A250JL65-F1
#
_entry.id   AF-A0A250JL65-F1
#
_cell.length_a   1.000
_cell.length_b   1.000
_cell.length_c   1.000
_cell.angle_alpha   90.00
_cell.angle_beta   90.00
_cell.angle_gamma   90.00
#
_symmetry.space_group_name_H-M   'P 1'
#
loop_
_entity.id
_entity.type
_entity.pdbx_description
1 polymer ?
#
loop_
_entity_poly.entity_id
_entity_poly.type
_entity_poly.pdbx_seq_one_letter_code
_entity_poly.pdbx_strand_id
1 'polypeptide(L)'
;MDQSTREHFTHLHGTDVESRAASFQHLLELTQQPVDWAYEVWDELLKLVREGDNHQRAIGVQLLSGLARSDPQQRMLKDLDQLMAVTKDERFVTARHSLQSLWRVGIASPALQKKVVDRLSQRFRDCTSEKNGTLIRHDILEVFRKIYDRVQDEQLKQHALALIETEEDPKYRKKYSGLWKDLVAKKRGAKG
;
A
#
# COMPACT_ATOMS: atom_id res chain seq x y z
N MET A 1 16.71 -17.75 -4.38
CA MET A 1 17.15 -16.41 -4.82
C MET A 1 18.47 -16.52 -5.57
N ASP A 2 18.61 -15.85 -6.72
CA ASP A 2 19.89 -15.77 -7.44
C ASP A 2 20.91 -14.87 -6.71
N GLN A 3 22.17 -14.93 -7.15
CA GLN A 3 23.27 -14.22 -6.51
C GLN A 3 23.11 -12.69 -6.58
N SER A 4 22.64 -12.16 -7.71
CA SER A 4 22.47 -10.71 -7.90
C SER A 4 21.38 -10.14 -6.98
N THR A 5 20.26 -10.83 -6.87
CA THR A 5 19.16 -10.46 -5.98
C THR A 5 19.61 -10.50 -4.51
N ARG A 6 20.43 -11.50 -4.14
CA ARG A 6 21.01 -11.60 -2.78
C ARG A 6 21.95 -10.44 -2.46
N GLU A 7 22.76 -10.01 -3.42
CA GLU A 7 23.65 -8.85 -3.27
C GLU A 7 22.86 -7.57 -3.07
N HIS A 8 21.82 -7.34 -3.88
CA HIS A 8 20.91 -6.21 -3.68
C HIS A 8 20.22 -6.25 -2.32
N PHE A 9 19.78 -7.42 -1.86
CA PHE A 9 19.20 -7.55 -0.53
C PHE A 9 20.20 -7.20 0.57
N THR A 10 21.45 -7.67 0.45
CA THR A 10 22.53 -7.33 1.40
C THR A 10 22.78 -5.82 1.44
N HIS A 11 22.80 -5.15 0.29
CA HIS A 11 22.98 -3.70 0.20
C HIS A 11 21.86 -2.89 0.86
N LEU A 12 20.67 -3.46 1.10
CA LEU A 12 19.63 -2.78 1.88
C LEU A 12 20.07 -2.43 3.30
N HIS A 13 20.97 -3.23 3.88
CA HIS A 13 21.51 -3.06 5.22
C HIS A 13 22.78 -2.21 5.24
N GLY A 14 23.31 -1.84 4.08
CA GLY A 14 24.51 -1.03 3.94
C GLY A 14 24.29 0.43 4.36
N THR A 15 25.39 1.11 4.69
CA THR A 15 25.39 2.54 5.03
C THR A 15 25.39 3.44 3.80
N ASP A 16 25.89 2.94 2.66
CA ASP A 16 25.94 3.68 1.39
C ASP A 16 24.53 3.96 0.85
N VAL A 17 24.19 5.25 0.75
CA VAL A 17 22.82 5.70 0.43
C VAL A 17 22.47 5.38 -1.02
N GLU A 18 23.40 5.55 -1.96
CA GLU A 18 23.17 5.34 -3.38
C GLU A 18 22.98 3.85 -3.69
N SER A 19 23.85 3.00 -3.16
CA SER A 19 23.74 1.54 -3.28
C SER A 19 22.46 1.01 -2.65
N ARG A 20 22.07 1.52 -1.47
CA ARG A 20 20.80 1.15 -0.83
C ARG A 20 19.60 1.57 -1.67
N ALA A 21 19.60 2.78 -2.21
CA ALA A 21 18.51 3.28 -3.05
C ALA A 21 18.38 2.50 -4.37
N ALA A 22 19.49 2.24 -5.05
CA ALA A 22 19.54 1.45 -6.27
C ALA A 22 19.06 0.01 -6.03
N SER A 23 19.51 -0.61 -4.94
CA SER A 23 19.13 -1.98 -4.59
C SER A 23 17.66 -2.09 -4.17
N PHE A 24 17.16 -1.11 -3.41
CA PHE A 24 15.74 -1.02 -3.10
C PHE A 24 14.88 -0.92 -4.35
N GLN A 25 15.25 -0.06 -5.30
CA GLN A 25 14.53 0.09 -6.57
C GLN A 25 14.57 -1.19 -7.40
N HIS A 26 15.72 -1.86 -7.48
CA HIS A 26 15.87 -3.13 -8.19
C HIS A 26 14.96 -4.21 -7.59
N LEU A 27 14.98 -4.39 -6.27
CA LEU A 27 14.13 -5.36 -5.60
C LEU A 27 12.64 -5.05 -5.78
N LEU A 28 12.24 -3.77 -5.69
CA LEU A 28 10.87 -3.37 -5.99
C LEU A 28 10.44 -3.76 -7.40
N GLU A 29 11.33 -3.59 -8.39
CA GLU A 29 11.07 -3.98 -9.78
C GLU A 29 10.84 -5.49 -9.90
N LEU A 30 11.69 -6.31 -9.28
CA LEU A 30 11.53 -7.76 -9.26
C LEU A 30 10.17 -8.17 -8.65
N THR A 31 9.75 -7.52 -7.56
CA THR A 31 8.45 -7.80 -6.93
C THR A 31 7.23 -7.36 -7.75
N GLN A 32 7.42 -6.70 -8.91
CA GLN A 32 6.32 -6.46 -9.83
C GLN A 32 5.82 -7.74 -10.49
N GLN A 33 6.58 -8.84 -10.45
CA GLN A 33 6.14 -10.17 -10.90
C GLN A 33 6.25 -11.19 -9.76
N PRO A 34 5.57 -12.34 -9.85
CA PRO A 34 5.79 -13.43 -8.91
C PRO A 34 7.27 -13.84 -8.88
N VAL A 35 7.80 -14.06 -7.69
CA VAL A 35 9.18 -14.49 -7.43
C VAL A 35 9.18 -15.72 -6.53
N ASP A 36 10.20 -16.55 -6.64
CA ASP A 36 10.34 -17.80 -5.88
C ASP A 36 10.99 -17.60 -4.50
N TRP A 37 11.68 -16.48 -4.29
CA TRP A 37 12.48 -16.20 -3.10
C TRP A 37 11.76 -15.43 -2.00
N ALA A 38 10.45 -15.18 -2.12
CA ALA A 38 9.69 -14.35 -1.17
C ALA A 38 9.90 -14.78 0.29
N TYR A 39 9.93 -16.09 0.55
CA TYR A 39 10.11 -16.66 1.89
C TYR A 39 11.55 -16.67 2.39
N GLU A 40 12.54 -16.47 1.52
CA GLU A 40 13.95 -16.34 1.94
C GLU A 40 14.17 -15.03 2.71
N VAL A 41 13.38 -13.98 2.43
CA VAL A 41 13.55 -12.64 3.00
C VAL A 41 12.39 -12.18 3.86
N TRP A 42 11.28 -12.92 3.89
CA TRP A 42 10.02 -12.50 4.52
C TRP A 42 10.20 -12.11 5.99
N ASP A 43 10.80 -13.00 6.78
CA ASP A 43 10.90 -12.83 8.23
C ASP A 43 11.87 -11.70 8.59
N GLU A 44 12.91 -11.49 7.78
CA GLU A 44 13.84 -10.37 7.91
C GLU A 44 13.19 -9.03 7.57
N LEU A 45 12.46 -8.95 6.45
CA LEU A 45 11.69 -7.74 6.11
C LEU A 45 10.65 -7.42 7.19
N LEU A 46 9.99 -8.45 7.73
CA LEU A 46 9.00 -8.27 8.79
C LEU A 46 9.65 -7.79 10.09
N LYS A 47 10.88 -8.22 10.38
CA LYS A 47 11.70 -7.65 11.46
C LYS A 47 11.99 -6.17 11.21
N LEU A 48 12.36 -5.77 9.99
CA LEU A 48 12.56 -4.36 9.65
C LEU A 48 11.28 -3.53 9.86
N VAL A 49 10.10 -4.08 9.53
CA VAL A 49 8.80 -3.44 9.79
C VAL A 49 8.57 -3.17 11.27
N ARG A 50 8.96 -4.10 12.16
CA ARG A 50 8.72 -3.98 13.60
C ARG A 50 9.76 -3.13 14.33
N GLU A 51 11.03 -3.30 13.98
CA GLU A 51 12.16 -2.87 14.80
C GLU A 51 13.09 -1.88 14.08
N GLY A 52 12.95 -1.74 12.76
CA GLY A 52 13.84 -0.90 11.97
C GLY A 52 13.68 0.58 12.27
N ASP A 53 14.65 1.37 11.82
CA ASP A 53 14.50 2.83 11.74
C ASP A 53 13.42 3.26 10.73
N ASN A 54 13.17 4.55 10.61
CA ASN A 54 12.11 5.07 9.74
C ASN A 54 12.30 4.70 8.25
N HIS A 55 13.53 4.53 7.77
CA HIS A 55 13.80 4.09 6.40
C HIS A 55 13.58 2.60 6.25
N GLN A 56 14.10 1.81 7.18
CA GLN A 56 13.98 0.36 7.21
C GLN A 56 12.51 -0.08 7.32
N ARG A 57 11.69 0.57 8.16
CA ARG A 57 10.25 0.28 8.24
C ARG A 57 9.55 0.53 6.90
N ALA A 58 9.85 1.65 6.24
CA ALA A 58 9.28 1.95 4.93
C ALA A 58 9.73 0.94 3.86
N ILE A 59 11.00 0.52 3.86
CA ILE A 59 11.53 -0.49 2.94
C ILE A 59 10.83 -1.83 3.17
N GLY A 60 10.74 -2.28 4.43
CA GLY A 60 10.10 -3.53 4.82
C GLY A 60 8.65 -3.60 4.35
N VAL A 61 7.85 -2.55 4.61
CA VAL A 61 6.45 -2.51 4.17
C VAL A 61 6.32 -2.53 2.65
N GLN A 62 7.13 -1.75 1.95
CA GLN A 62 7.04 -1.64 0.49
C GLN A 62 7.42 -2.93 -0.22
N LEU A 63 8.49 -3.61 0.23
CA LEU A 63 8.93 -4.89 -0.33
C LEU A 63 7.93 -6.00 0.02
N LEU A 64 7.50 -6.13 1.28
CA LEU A 64 6.49 -7.12 1.66
C LEU A 64 5.16 -6.90 0.91
N SER A 65 4.78 -5.65 0.66
CA SER A 65 3.60 -5.34 -0.14
C SER A 65 3.73 -5.84 -1.57
N GLY A 66 4.92 -5.73 -2.18
CA GLY A 66 5.22 -6.32 -3.48
C GLY A 66 5.21 -7.85 -3.46
N LEU A 67 5.80 -8.46 -2.43
CA LEU A 67 5.88 -9.92 -2.27
C LEU A 67 4.55 -10.61 -1.99
N ALA A 68 3.47 -9.87 -1.68
CA ALA A 68 2.15 -10.45 -1.44
C ALA A 68 1.63 -11.32 -2.60
N ARG A 69 2.04 -11.03 -3.86
CA ARG A 69 1.70 -11.87 -5.03
C ARG A 69 2.46 -13.19 -5.11
N SER A 70 3.54 -13.30 -4.34
CA SER A 70 4.45 -14.44 -4.26
C SER A 70 4.24 -15.24 -2.97
N ASP A 71 3.06 -15.14 -2.36
CA ASP A 71 2.75 -15.70 -1.04
C ASP A 71 1.67 -16.80 -1.09
N PRO A 72 1.97 -18.00 -1.66
CA PRO A 72 1.01 -19.11 -1.70
C PRO A 72 0.60 -19.62 -0.31
N GLN A 73 1.44 -19.44 0.72
CA GLN A 73 1.16 -19.81 2.12
C GLN A 73 0.29 -18.77 2.86
N GLN A 74 -0.07 -17.66 2.20
CA GLN A 74 -0.91 -16.60 2.74
C GLN A 74 -0.39 -16.01 4.06
N ARG A 75 0.93 -15.91 4.24
CA ARG A 75 1.56 -15.24 5.40
C ARG A 75 1.08 -13.80 5.55
N MET A 76 0.87 -13.08 4.44
CA MET A 76 0.40 -11.70 4.44
C MET A 76 -0.96 -11.53 5.14
N LEU A 77 -1.86 -12.53 5.11
CA LEU A 77 -3.11 -12.43 5.85
C LEU A 77 -2.88 -12.31 7.36
N LYS A 78 -1.84 -12.98 7.88
CA LYS A 78 -1.46 -12.93 9.30
C LYS A 78 -0.66 -11.66 9.60
N ASP A 79 0.23 -11.28 8.70
CA ASP A 79 1.19 -10.19 8.93
C ASP A 79 0.68 -8.80 8.55
N LEU A 80 -0.44 -8.68 7.83
CA LEU A 80 -0.95 -7.39 7.35
C LEU A 80 -1.10 -6.34 8.46
N ASP A 81 -1.51 -6.76 9.67
CA ASP A 81 -1.72 -5.83 10.78
C ASP A 81 -0.39 -5.17 11.23
N GLN A 82 0.75 -5.84 11.04
CA GLN A 82 2.08 -5.27 11.28
C GLN A 82 2.43 -4.19 10.24
N LEU A 83 2.11 -4.41 8.96
CA LEU A 83 2.28 -3.38 7.91
C LEU A 83 1.35 -2.18 8.14
N MET A 84 0.11 -2.44 8.56
CA MET A 84 -0.88 -1.39 8.85
C MET A 84 -0.45 -0.48 10.01
N ALA A 85 0.26 -1.01 11.01
CA ALA A 85 0.79 -0.22 12.11
C ALA A 85 1.72 0.90 11.64
N VAL A 86 2.52 0.66 10.59
CA VAL A 86 3.44 1.67 10.03
C VAL A 86 2.68 2.81 9.35
N THR A 87 1.39 2.67 8.99
CA THR A 87 0.58 3.80 8.51
C THR A 87 0.30 4.87 9.59
N LYS A 88 0.75 4.62 10.83
CA LYS A 88 0.74 5.52 11.98
C LYS A 88 2.15 5.88 12.47
N ASP A 89 3.17 5.69 11.63
CA ASP A 89 4.56 6.00 11.97
C ASP A 89 4.73 7.47 12.41
N GLU A 90 5.61 7.70 13.41
CA GLU A 90 5.98 9.04 13.88
C GLU A 90 6.57 9.90 12.76
N ARG A 91 7.27 9.29 11.79
CA ARG A 91 7.76 9.95 10.60
C ARG A 91 6.68 9.86 9.53
N PHE A 92 6.02 11.00 9.29
CA PHE A 92 4.93 11.07 8.31
C PHE A 92 5.31 10.55 6.91
N VAL A 93 6.54 10.79 6.45
CA VAL A 93 7.02 10.28 5.16
C VAL A 93 7.06 8.74 5.14
N THR A 94 7.51 8.12 6.23
CA THR A 94 7.49 6.66 6.41
C THR A 94 6.07 6.12 6.44
N ALA A 95 5.17 6.77 7.18
CA ALA A 95 3.76 6.37 7.22
C ALA A 95 3.11 6.44 5.83
N ARG A 96 3.39 7.51 5.09
CA ARG A 96 2.83 7.76 3.76
C ARG A 96 3.30 6.74 2.73
N HIS A 97 4.62 6.52 2.61
CA HIS A 97 5.16 5.54 1.65
C HIS A 97 4.66 4.12 1.96
N SER A 98 4.59 3.77 3.25
CA SER A 98 4.06 2.49 3.70
C SER A 98 2.59 2.35 3.28
N LEU A 99 1.74 3.33 3.60
CA LEU A 99 0.33 3.35 3.24
C LEU A 99 0.12 3.23 1.74
N GLN A 100 0.79 4.06 0.95
CA GLN A 100 0.63 4.11 -0.51
C GLN A 100 1.13 2.84 -1.22
N SER A 101 1.86 1.94 -0.54
CA SER A 101 2.31 0.67 -1.13
C SER A 101 1.30 -0.47 -0.96
N LEU A 102 0.35 -0.34 -0.02
CA LEU A 102 -0.59 -1.40 0.35
C LEU A 102 -1.58 -1.79 -0.75
N TRP A 103 -1.73 -0.99 -1.82
CA TRP A 103 -2.51 -1.42 -2.98
C TRP A 103 -1.97 -2.73 -3.58
N ARG A 104 -0.65 -2.97 -3.51
CA ARG A 104 -0.02 -4.19 -4.01
C ARG A 104 -0.51 -5.44 -3.25
N VAL A 105 -0.70 -5.31 -1.93
CA VAL A 105 -1.34 -6.36 -1.12
C VAL A 105 -2.80 -6.53 -1.53
N GLY A 106 -3.52 -5.43 -1.72
CA GLY A 106 -4.94 -5.44 -2.06
C GLY A 106 -5.27 -6.08 -3.41
N ILE A 107 -4.30 -6.20 -4.32
CA ILE A 107 -4.50 -6.86 -5.63
C ILE A 107 -3.99 -8.31 -5.66
N ALA A 108 -3.39 -8.82 -4.58
CA ALA A 108 -2.78 -10.14 -4.57
C ALA A 108 -3.80 -11.29 -4.47
N SER A 109 -4.93 -11.07 -3.78
CA SER A 109 -6.05 -12.01 -3.74
C SER A 109 -7.33 -11.33 -3.23
N PRO A 110 -8.54 -11.88 -3.49
CA PRO A 110 -9.79 -11.32 -2.95
C PRO A 110 -9.82 -11.24 -1.41
N ALA A 111 -9.22 -12.22 -0.72
CA ALA A 111 -9.15 -12.22 0.74
C ALA A 111 -8.29 -11.07 1.28
N LEU A 112 -7.14 -10.82 0.64
CA LEU A 112 -6.27 -9.70 0.98
C LEU A 112 -6.89 -8.35 0.60
N GLN A 113 -7.56 -8.29 -0.55
CA GLN A 113 -8.33 -7.11 -0.97
C GLN A 113 -9.30 -6.68 0.12
N LYS A 114 -10.15 -7.60 0.58
CA LYS A 114 -11.12 -7.34 1.65
C LYS A 114 -10.42 -6.85 2.92
N LYS A 115 -9.36 -7.53 3.37
CA LYS A 115 -8.65 -7.15 4.60
C LYS A 115 -8.01 -5.77 4.50
N VAL A 116 -7.39 -5.44 3.36
CA VAL A 116 -6.80 -4.12 3.10
C VAL A 116 -7.87 -3.03 3.10
N VAL A 117 -8.98 -3.25 2.40
CA VAL A 117 -10.09 -2.31 2.32
C VAL A 117 -10.70 -2.06 3.71
N ASP A 118 -10.96 -3.11 4.49
CA ASP A 118 -11.51 -3.00 5.83
C ASP A 118 -10.58 -2.18 6.75
N ARG A 119 -9.28 -2.51 6.77
CA ARG A 119 -8.30 -1.84 7.63
C ARG A 119 -8.07 -0.38 7.24
N LEU A 120 -7.94 -0.08 5.95
CA LEU A 120 -7.77 1.29 5.50
C LEU A 120 -9.03 2.12 5.66
N SER A 121 -10.22 1.51 5.59
CA SER A 121 -11.48 2.19 5.90
C SER A 121 -11.62 2.54 7.38
N GLN A 122 -11.06 1.73 8.28
CA GLN A 122 -10.90 2.11 9.68
C GLN A 122 -9.90 3.25 9.83
N ARG A 123 -8.71 3.14 9.21
CA ARG A 123 -7.69 4.20 9.23
C ARG A 123 -8.22 5.55 8.75
N PHE A 124 -9.04 5.55 7.70
CA PHE A 124 -9.69 6.73 7.12
C PHE A 124 -10.59 7.45 8.13
N ARG A 125 -11.29 6.70 8.99
CA ARG A 125 -12.16 7.25 10.05
C ARG A 125 -11.35 7.71 11.25
N ASP A 126 -10.31 6.96 11.62
CA ASP A 126 -9.49 7.25 12.80
C ASP A 126 -8.61 8.50 12.63
N CYS A 127 -8.15 8.80 11.41
CA CYS A 127 -7.17 9.86 11.19
C CYS A 127 -7.78 11.28 11.11
N THR A 128 -9.08 11.44 11.32
CA THR A 128 -9.80 12.73 11.13
C THR A 128 -9.25 13.86 11.99
N SER A 129 -8.80 13.57 13.21
CA SER A 129 -8.21 14.55 14.14
C SER A 129 -6.68 14.67 14.03
N GLU A 130 -6.03 13.91 13.16
CA GLU A 130 -4.58 13.97 13.00
C GLU A 130 -4.14 15.18 12.18
N LYS A 131 -2.95 15.71 12.49
CA LYS A 131 -2.35 16.87 11.79
C LYS A 131 -2.40 16.75 10.25
N ASN A 132 -2.22 15.53 9.73
CA ASN A 132 -2.22 15.24 8.30
C ASN A 132 -3.45 14.41 7.86
N GLY A 133 -4.54 14.40 8.64
CA GLY A 133 -5.71 13.55 8.44
C GLY A 133 -6.30 13.62 7.04
N THR A 134 -6.47 14.82 6.49
CA THR A 134 -7.04 15.01 5.15
C THR A 134 -6.13 14.47 4.03
N LEU A 135 -4.81 14.52 4.19
CA LEU A 135 -3.87 13.93 3.25
C LEU A 135 -3.85 12.39 3.38
N ILE A 136 -3.91 11.86 4.60
CA ILE A 136 -4.01 10.41 4.84
C ILE A 136 -5.30 9.86 4.19
N ARG A 137 -6.44 10.53 4.39
CA ARG A 137 -7.73 10.16 3.77
C ARG A 137 -7.64 10.16 2.24
N HIS A 138 -7.01 11.18 1.65
CA HIS A 138 -6.74 11.22 0.22
C HIS A 138 -5.89 10.04 -0.25
N ASP A 139 -4.77 9.76 0.42
CA ASP A 139 -3.86 8.69 0.02
C ASP A 139 -4.53 7.30 0.16
N ILE A 140 -5.42 7.10 1.14
CA ILE A 140 -6.23 5.87 1.26
C ILE A 140 -7.15 5.69 0.05
N LEU A 141 -7.85 6.76 -0.35
CA LEU A 141 -8.71 6.71 -1.53
C LEU A 141 -7.92 6.51 -2.83
N GLU A 142 -6.68 7.02 -2.89
CA GLU A 142 -5.76 6.73 -3.99
C GLU A 142 -5.33 5.25 -3.99
N VAL A 143 -5.08 4.65 -2.83
CA VAL A 143 -4.81 3.20 -2.71
C VAL A 143 -6.01 2.40 -3.21
N PHE A 144 -7.24 2.74 -2.80
CA PHE A 144 -8.45 2.10 -3.31
C PHE A 144 -8.59 2.27 -4.82
N ARG A 145 -8.24 3.45 -5.35
CA ARG A 145 -8.26 3.68 -6.79
C ARG A 145 -7.29 2.76 -7.53
N LYS A 146 -6.05 2.65 -7.04
CA LYS A 146 -5.04 1.74 -7.61
C LYS A 146 -5.46 0.28 -7.59
N ILE A 147 -6.13 -0.16 -6.50
CA ILE A 147 -6.70 -1.51 -6.45
C ILE A 147 -7.79 -1.66 -7.52
N TYR A 148 -8.78 -0.76 -7.54
CA TYR A 148 -9.88 -0.78 -8.52
C TYR A 148 -9.39 -0.82 -9.96
N ASP A 149 -8.41 0.02 -10.32
CA ASP A 149 -7.88 0.06 -11.68
C ASP A 149 -7.32 -1.30 -12.15
N ARG A 150 -6.93 -2.19 -11.22
CA ARG A 150 -6.41 -3.52 -11.52
C ARG A 150 -7.42 -4.65 -11.41
N VAL A 151 -8.35 -4.57 -10.47
CA VAL A 151 -9.31 -5.67 -10.21
C VAL A 151 -10.74 -5.37 -10.67
N GLN A 152 -11.05 -4.11 -10.99
CA GLN A 152 -12.36 -3.63 -11.46
C GLN A 152 -13.53 -4.03 -10.55
N ASP A 153 -13.29 -4.07 -9.23
CA ASP A 153 -14.31 -4.38 -8.24
C ASP A 153 -15.26 -3.20 -8.00
N GLU A 154 -16.47 -3.28 -8.53
CA GLU A 154 -17.49 -2.24 -8.36
C GLU A 154 -17.94 -2.05 -6.90
N GLN A 155 -17.83 -3.05 -6.02
CA GLN A 155 -18.13 -2.89 -4.60
C GLN A 155 -17.10 -1.97 -3.94
N LEU A 156 -15.80 -2.15 -4.25
CA LEU A 156 -14.74 -1.26 -3.78
C LEU A 156 -14.97 0.18 -4.24
N LYS A 157 -15.36 0.38 -5.50
CA LYS A 157 -15.67 1.71 -6.01
C LYS A 157 -16.85 2.35 -5.28
N GLN A 158 -17.95 1.62 -5.10
CA GLN A 158 -19.11 2.12 -4.34
C GLN A 158 -18.73 2.49 -2.91
N HIS A 159 -17.92 1.64 -2.26
CA HIS A 159 -17.40 1.87 -0.92
C HIS A 159 -16.52 3.13 -0.83
N ALA A 160 -15.59 3.31 -1.78
CA ALA A 160 -14.76 4.51 -1.85
C ALA A 160 -15.59 5.79 -2.05
N LEU A 161 -16.61 5.75 -2.91
CA LEU A 161 -17.53 6.87 -3.10
C LEU A 161 -18.34 7.17 -1.84
N ALA A 162 -18.81 6.15 -1.11
CA ALA A 162 -19.52 6.33 0.16
C ALA A 162 -18.62 6.99 1.22
N LEU A 163 -17.34 6.61 1.32
CA LEU A 163 -16.38 7.26 2.23
C LEU A 163 -16.10 8.72 1.86
N ILE A 164 -16.14 9.07 0.58
CA ILE A 164 -15.97 10.46 0.12
C ILE A 164 -17.12 11.33 0.62
N GLU A 165 -18.36 10.83 0.55
CA GLU A 165 -19.54 11.56 1.01
C GLU A 165 -19.54 11.84 2.53
N THR A 166 -18.76 11.09 3.32
CA THR A 166 -18.59 11.37 4.76
C THR A 166 -17.60 12.49 5.06
N GLU A 167 -16.96 13.12 4.07
CA GLU A 167 -16.11 14.29 4.29
C GLU A 167 -16.98 15.54 4.43
N GLU A 168 -16.93 16.21 5.58
CA GLU A 168 -17.78 17.37 5.88
C GLU A 168 -17.28 18.64 5.18
N ASP A 169 -15.96 18.79 5.02
CA ASP A 169 -15.38 19.95 4.33
C ASP A 169 -15.57 19.83 2.81
N PRO A 170 -16.35 20.72 2.17
CA PRO A 170 -16.62 20.66 0.73
C PRO A 170 -15.37 20.72 -0.15
N LYS A 171 -14.31 21.41 0.31
CA LYS A 171 -13.03 21.52 -0.40
C LYS A 171 -12.35 20.15 -0.48
N TYR A 172 -12.27 19.44 0.64
CA TYR A 172 -11.65 18.12 0.68
C TYR A 172 -12.53 17.05 0.03
N ARG A 173 -13.86 17.11 0.20
CA ARG A 173 -14.80 16.23 -0.52
C ARG A 173 -14.58 16.33 -2.03
N LYS A 174 -14.56 17.56 -2.58
CA LYS A 174 -14.28 17.80 -4.00
C LYS A 174 -12.90 17.26 -4.42
N LYS A 175 -11.87 17.45 -3.59
CA LYS A 175 -10.52 16.92 -3.86
C LYS A 175 -10.54 15.39 -3.96
N TYR A 176 -11.19 14.71 -3.01
CA TYR A 176 -11.29 13.26 -3.01
C TYR A 176 -12.11 12.72 -4.18
N SER A 177 -13.26 13.34 -4.50
CA SER A 177 -14.06 12.99 -5.69
C SER A 177 -13.26 13.11 -6.98
N GLY A 178 -12.27 14.01 -7.03
CA GLY A 178 -11.37 14.18 -8.16
C GLY A 178 -10.59 12.91 -8.55
N LEU A 179 -10.30 12.02 -7.60
CA LEU A 179 -9.62 10.73 -7.85
C LEU A 179 -10.50 9.72 -8.62
N TRP A 180 -11.82 9.89 -8.58
CA TRP A 180 -12.81 8.94 -9.09
C TRP A 180 -13.70 9.52 -10.20
N LYS A 181 -13.47 10.78 -10.60
CA LYS A 181 -14.35 11.56 -11.49
C LYS A 181 -14.64 10.89 -12.84
N ASP A 182 -13.65 10.23 -13.43
CA ASP A 182 -13.74 9.53 -14.71
C ASP A 182 -14.65 8.30 -14.65
N LEU A 183 -14.78 7.67 -13.49
CA LEU A 183 -15.62 6.50 -13.26
C LEU A 183 -17.06 6.86 -12.90
N VAL A 184 -17.30 8.09 -12.45
CA VAL A 184 -18.64 8.63 -12.18
C VAL A 184 -19.23 9.28 -13.44
N ALA A 185 -18.41 10.00 -14.22
CA ALA A 185 -18.86 10.70 -15.43
C ALA A 185 -19.26 9.77 -16.58
N LYS A 186 -18.67 8.55 -16.67
CA LYS A 186 -18.91 7.60 -17.77
C LYS A 186 -20.35 7.05 -17.87
N LYS A 187 -21.23 7.29 -16.89
CA LYS A 187 -22.65 6.85 -16.95
C LYS A 187 -23.57 7.70 -17.84
N ARG A 188 -23.10 8.80 -18.44
CA ARG A 188 -23.92 9.70 -19.29
C ARG A 188 -23.84 9.46 -20.80
N GLY A 189 -23.09 8.45 -21.27
CA GLY A 189 -22.83 8.21 -22.70
C GLY A 189 -23.48 6.99 -23.35
N ALA A 190 -24.21 6.13 -22.60
CA ALA A 190 -24.93 5.00 -23.19
C ALA A 190 -26.36 5.41 -23.58
N LYS A 191 -26.48 6.19 -24.66
CA LYS A 191 -27.69 6.29 -25.47
C LYS A 191 -27.28 6.04 -26.92
N GLY A 192 -27.79 4.96 -27.50
CA GLY A 192 -27.53 4.52 -28.87
C GLY A 192 -27.50 3.01 -28.94
#